data_AF-A0A0W0WBF2-F1
#
_entry.id   AF-A0A0W0WBF2-F1
#
_cell.length_a   1.000
_cell.length_b   1.000
_cell.length_c   1.000
_cell.angle_alpha   90.00
_cell.angle_beta   90.00
_cell.angle_gamma   90.00
#
_symmetry.space_group_name_H-M   'P 1'
#
loop_
_entity.id
_entity.type
_entity.pdbx_description
1 polymer ?
#
loop_
_entity_poly.entity_id
_entity_poly.type
_entity_poly.pdbx_seq_one_letter_code
_entity_poly.pdbx_strand_id
1 'polypeptide(L)' 'MTRTVEIIETKAYRNTGYDIIYDGKQYCIMRSNSMGTPEFMTYHDTLDEATMARQNKS' A
#
# COMPACT_ATOMS: atom_id res chain seq x y z
N MET A 1 -13.03 -8.71 17.24
CA MET A 1 -13.22 -8.52 15.79
C MET A 1 -11.86 -8.58 15.14
N THR A 2 -11.55 -9.66 14.44
CA THR A 2 -10.29 -9.81 13.70
C THR A 2 -10.38 -8.87 12.50
N ARG A 3 -9.58 -7.80 12.45
CA ARG A 3 -9.53 -6.94 11.26
C ARG A 3 -8.82 -7.73 10.17
N THR A 4 -9.57 -8.14 9.15
CA THR A 4 -9.01 -8.81 7.98
C THR A 4 -8.25 -7.77 7.17
N VAL A 5 -6.95 -7.98 7.04
CA VAL A 5 -6.07 -7.16 6.20
C VAL A 5 -6.01 -7.85 4.84
N GLU A 6 -6.43 -7.16 3.78
CA GLU A 6 -6.48 -7.69 2.42
C GLU A 6 -5.48 -6.96 1.53
N ILE A 7 -4.60 -7.71 0.86
CA ILE A 7 -3.67 -7.14 -0.13
C ILE A 7 -4.43 -6.98 -1.44
N ILE A 8 -4.56 -5.75 -1.92
CA ILE A 8 -5.34 -5.42 -3.11
C ILE A 8 -4.45 -5.42 -4.37
N GLU A 9 -3.29 -4.78 -4.29
CA GLU A 9 -2.33 -4.71 -5.38
C GLU A 9 -0.90 -4.78 -4.83
N THR A 10 -0.06 -5.59 -5.47
CA THR A 10 1.38 -5.67 -5.22
C THR A 10 2.13 -5.37 -6.50
N LYS A 11 2.97 -4.32 -6.48
CA LYS A 11 3.86 -4.00 -7.60
C LYS A 11 5.29 -3.82 -7.13
N ALA A 12 6.15 -4.78 -7.46
CA ALA A 12 7.58 -4.72 -7.19
C ALA A 12 8.34 -4.19 -8.42
N TYR A 13 9.05 -3.07 -8.28
CA TYR A 13 10.00 -2.58 -9.30
C TYR A 13 11.38 -2.38 -8.67
N ARG A 14 12.39 -3.09 -9.17
CA ARG A 14 13.83 -2.91 -8.87
C ARG A 14 14.13 -2.49 -7.40
N ASN A 15 13.68 -3.30 -6.43
CA ASN A 15 13.89 -3.14 -4.98
C ASN A 15 13.05 -2.08 -4.24
N THR A 16 12.10 -1.42 -4.90
CA THR A 16 11.09 -0.57 -4.25
C THR A 16 9.72 -1.07 -4.69
N GLY A 17 9.12 -1.92 -3.86
CA GLY A 17 7.75 -2.39 -4.06
C GLY A 17 6.77 -1.50 -3.31
N TYR A 18 5.69 -1.13 -4.00
CA TYR A 18 4.53 -0.50 -3.38
C TYR A 18 3.37 -1.49 -3.34
N ASP A 19 2.75 -1.63 -2.19
CA ASP A 19 1.55 -2.42 -1.96
C ASP A 19 0.39 -1.50 -1.58
N ILE A 20 -0.80 -1.81 -2.13
CA ILE A 20 -2.06 -1.24 -1.64
C ILE A 20 -2.75 -2.31 -0.80
N ILE A 21 -3.02 -1.98 0.45
CA ILE A 21 -3.61 -2.89 1.42
C ILE A 21 -4.87 -2.26 1.98
N TYR A 22 -5.93 -3.05 2.15
CA TYR A 22 -7.14 -2.64 2.86
C TYR A 22 -7.13 -3.21 4.27
N ASP A 23 -7.25 -2.36 5.29
CA ASP A 23 -7.18 -2.76 6.71
C ASP A 23 -8.56 -3.08 7.34
N GLY A 24 -9.61 -3.12 6.51
CA GLY A 24 -10.99 -3.24 6.95
C GLY A 24 -11.70 -1.90 7.19
N LYS A 25 -11.00 -0.77 7.06
CA LYS A 25 -11.56 0.59 7.18
C LYS A 25 -11.08 1.52 6.07
N GLN A 26 -9.80 1.48 5.74
CA GLN A 26 -9.12 2.37 4.80
C GLN A 26 -8.11 1.60 3.95
N TYR A 27 -7.74 2.21 2.82
CA TYR A 27 -6.68 1.74 1.94
C TYR A 27 -5.36 2.39 2.34
N CYS A 28 -4.33 1.60 2.59
CA CYS A 28 -3.00 2.10 2.88
C CYS A 28 -2.01 1.77 1.76
N ILE A 29 -1.18 2.75 1.43
CA ILE A 29 -0.02 2.54 0.56
C ILE A 29 1.16 2.19 1.46
N MET A 30 1.67 0.98 1.29
CA MET A 30 2.85 0.47 1.96
C MET A 30 3.99 0.43 0.96
N ARG A 31 5.19 0.79 1.39
CA ARG A 31 6.41 0.59 0.60
C ARG A 31 7.36 -0.33 1.35
N SER A 32 8.16 -1.11 0.64
CA SER A 32 9.29 -1.80 1.26
C SER A 32 10.56 -0.97 1.11
N ASN A 33 11.30 -0.76 2.20
CA ASN A 33 12.62 -0.13 2.15
C ASN A 33 13.68 -1.10 1.58
N SER A 34 14.92 -0.65 1.43
CA SER A 34 16.02 -1.45 0.86
C SER A 34 16.37 -2.71 1.64
N MET A 35 15.90 -2.84 2.90
CA MET A 35 16.05 -4.02 3.74
C MET A 35 14.82 -4.95 3.67
N GLY A 36 13.83 -4.64 2.85
CA GLY A 36 12.58 -5.39 2.73
C GLY A 36 11.61 -5.16 3.90
N THR A 37 11.84 -4.14 4.74
CA THR A 37 10.92 -3.81 5.84
C THR A 37 9.77 -2.95 5.32
N PRO A 38 8.51 -3.31 5.60
CA PRO A 38 7.36 -2.51 5.21
C PRO A 38 7.27 -1.19 6.01
N GLU A 39 7.02 -0.10 5.30
CA GLU A 39 6.80 1.25 5.82
C GLU A 39 5.45 1.77 5.30
N PHE A 40 4.51 2.06 6.20
CA PHE A 40 3.25 2.72 5.84
C PHE A 40 3.53 4.16 5.43
N MET A 41 3.07 4.54 4.24
CA MET A 41 3.23 5.91 3.76
C MET A 41 1.99 6.76 4.04
N THR A 42 0.83 6.31 3.56
CA THR A 42 -0.40 7.10 3.55
C THR A 42 -1.63 6.20 3.65
N TYR A 43 -2.69 6.75 4.25
CA TYR A 43 -4.03 6.16 4.29
C TYR A 43 -4.97 6.96 3.39
N HIS A 44 -5.89 6.25 2.76
CA HIS A 44 -6.87 6.75 1.81
C HIS A 44 -8.22 6.11 2.08
N ASP A 45 -9.31 6.84 1.84
CA ASP A 45 -10.66 6.32 2.09
C ASP A 45 -11.13 5.41 0.95
N THR A 46 -10.59 5.59 -0.25
CA THR A 46 -10.96 4.82 -1.45
C THR A 46 -9.76 4.18 -2.14
N LEU A 47 -10.02 3.10 -2.87
CA LEU A 47 -9.01 2.40 -3.67
C LEU A 47 -8.46 3.29 -4.79
N ASP A 48 -9.31 4.10 -5.42
CA ASP A 48 -8.92 5.00 -6.50
C ASP A 48 -7.93 6.06 -6.03
N GLU A 49 -8.17 6.67 -4.86
CA GLU A 49 -7.24 7.60 -4.24
C GLU A 49 -5.88 6.95 -3.94
N ALA A 50 -5.90 5.74 -3.36
CA ALA A 50 -4.67 4.99 -3.11
C ALA A 50 -3.92 4.65 -4.41
N THR A 51 -4.65 4.31 -5.48
CA THR A 51 -4.08 3.97 -6.79
C THR A 51 -3.46 5.19 -7.46
N MET A 52 -4.15 6.34 -7.45
CA MET A 52 -3.63 7.60 -7.98
C MET A 52 -2.41 8.10 -7.18
N ALA A 53 -2.46 8.03 -5.85
CA ALA A 53 -1.36 8.43 -5.00
C ALA A 53 -0.14 7.53 -5.20
N ARG A 54 -0.31 6.22 -5.43
CA ARG A 54 0.78 5.30 -5.80
C ARG A 54 1.46 5.72 -7.12
N GLN A 55 0.69 6.10 -8.14
CA GLN A 55 1.23 6.49 -9.45
C GLN A 55 2.10 7.76 -9.36
N ASN A 56 1.73 8.71 -8.51
CA ASN A 56 2.53 9.93 -8.28
C ASN A 56 3.81 9.69 -7.45
N LYS A 57 4.02 8.48 -6.91
CA LYS A 57 5.16 8.11 -6.05
C LYS A 57 6.13 7.13 -6.75
N SER A 58 5.79 6.66 -7.96
CA SER A 58 6.60 5.73 -8.77
C SER A 58 7.48 6.45 -9.78
#